data_AF-A0A2V8HAW4-F1
#
_entry.id   AF-A0A2V8HAW4-F1
#
_cell.length_a   1.000
_cell.length_b   1.000
_cell.length_c   1.000
_cell.angle_alpha   90.00
_cell.angle_beta   90.00
_cell.angle_gamma   90.00
#
_symmetry.space_group_name_H-M   'P 1'
#
loop_
_entity.id
_entity.type
_entity.pdbx_description
1 polymer ?
#
loop_
_entity_poly.entity_id
_entity_poly.type
_entity_poly.pdbx_seq_one_letter_code
_entity_poly.pdbx_strand_id
1 'polypeptide(L)' 'MSWKAVGILTALLGFVSMTASLSAHHSRAMFDVNQLVSVEGVVTKVEWRNPHMWVTLASLILHATSPNGRRSSWAWK' A
#
# COMPACT_ATOMS: atom_id res chain seq x y z
N MET A 1 23.33 -47.85 -10.98
CA MET A 1 23.11 -47.03 -9.77
C MET A 1 23.25 -45.53 -10.06
N SER A 2 24.28 -45.12 -10.82
CA SER A 2 24.55 -43.73 -11.22
C SER A 2 23.47 -43.07 -12.09
N TRP A 3 22.84 -43.81 -13.03
CA TRP A 3 21.84 -43.23 -13.94
C TRP A 3 20.58 -42.68 -13.24
N LYS A 4 20.17 -43.30 -12.12
CA LYS A 4 19.06 -42.83 -11.29
C LYS A 4 19.43 -41.53 -10.59
N ALA A 5 20.66 -41.43 -10.07
CA ALA A 5 21.16 -40.23 -9.41
C ALA A 5 21.28 -39.06 -10.40
N VAL A 6 21.75 -39.31 -11.62
CA VAL A 6 21.79 -38.31 -12.70
C VAL A 6 20.38 -37.85 -13.05
N GLY A 7 19.43 -38.77 -13.26
CA GLY A 7 18.03 -38.41 -13.56
C GLY A 7 17.36 -37.58 -12.47
N ILE A 8 17.58 -37.92 -11.19
CA ILE A 8 17.06 -37.15 -10.05
C ILE A 8 17.68 -35.74 -10.02
N LEU A 9 19.00 -35.63 -10.23
CA LEU A 9 19.68 -34.34 -10.24
C LEU A 9 19.18 -33.43 -11.36
N THR A 10 18.99 -33.97 -12.57
CA THR A 10 18.47 -33.21 -13.71
C THR A 10 17.03 -32.73 -13.46
N ALA A 11 16.18 -33.58 -12.87
CA ALA A 11 14.81 -33.21 -12.52
C ALA A 11 14.76 -32.09 -11.46
N LEU A 12 15.62 -32.16 -10.44
CA LEU A 12 15.71 -31.13 -9.40
C LEU A 12 16.19 -29.78 -9.97
N LEU A 13 17.23 -29.79 -10.82
CA LEU A 13 17.72 -28.60 -11.48
C LEU A 13 16.66 -27.98 -12.41
N GLY A 14 15.92 -28.81 -13.14
CA GLY A 14 14.79 -28.37 -13.95
C GLY A 14 13.70 -27.69 -13.12
N PHE A 15 13.33 -28.27 -11.97
CA PHE A 15 12.30 -27.72 -11.09
C PHE A 15 12.69 -26.37 -10.46
N VAL A 16 13.94 -26.21 -10.02
CA VAL A 16 14.44 -24.93 -9.48
C VAL A 16 14.37 -23.81 -10.53
N SER A 17 14.62 -24.15 -11.79
CA SER A 17 14.55 -23.20 -12.91
C SER A 17 13.13 -22.67 -13.20
N MET A 18 12.09 -23.32 -12.66
CA MET A 18 10.68 -22.91 -12.84
C MET A 18 10.23 -21.84 -11.83
N THR A 19 11.10 -21.43 -10.91
CA THR A 19 10.80 -20.38 -9.92
C THR A 19 10.95 -18.99 -10.53
N ALA A 20 9.97 -18.56 -11.32
CA ALA A 20 9.92 -17.16 -11.79
C ALA A 20 9.64 -16.21 -10.60
N SER A 21 10.27 -15.04 -10.59
CA SER A 21 9.93 -13.99 -9.63
C SER A 21 8.51 -13.50 -9.89
N LEU A 22 7.61 -13.66 -8.92
CA LEU A 22 6.28 -13.05 -9.01
C LEU A 22 6.40 -11.55 -8.70
N SER A 23 6.09 -10.71 -9.69
CA SER A 23 5.95 -9.27 -9.49
C SER A 23 4.62 -8.99 -8.79
N ALA A 24 4.67 -8.63 -7.51
CA ALA A 24 3.48 -8.18 -6.80
C ALA A 24 3.08 -6.77 -7.24
N HIS A 25 1.96 -6.64 -7.96
CA HIS A 25 1.38 -5.36 -8.36
C HIS A 25 0.71 -4.68 -7.16
N HIS A 26 1.43 -3.82 -6.45
CA HIS A 26 0.86 -2.98 -5.41
C HIS A 26 0.25 -1.72 -6.05
N SER A 27 -1.07 -1.52 -5.93
CA SER A 27 -1.72 -0.32 -6.44
C SER A 27 -1.33 0.90 -5.60
N ARG A 28 -0.84 1.95 -6.25
CA ARG A 28 -0.42 3.22 -5.64
C ARG A 28 -1.30 4.39 -6.10
N ALA A 29 -2.40 4.09 -6.78
CA ALA A 29 -3.13 5.07 -7.60
C ALA A 29 -3.73 6.24 -6.83
N MET A 30 -3.91 6.13 -5.50
CA MET A 30 -4.57 7.16 -4.71
C MET A 30 -3.61 8.16 -4.06
N PHE A 31 -2.30 7.92 -4.12
CA PHE A 31 -1.31 8.81 -3.50
C PHE A 31 -0.16 9.09 -4.48
N ASP A 32 0.16 10.37 -4.67
CA ASP A 32 1.42 10.74 -5.30
C ASP A 32 2.55 10.55 -4.27
N VAL A 33 3.41 9.59 -4.54
CA VAL A 33 4.51 9.19 -3.64
C VAL A 33 5.69 10.15 -3.69
N ASN A 34 5.69 11.10 -4.62
CA ASN A 34 6.71 12.14 -4.74
C ASN A 34 6.33 13.42 -3.99
N GLN A 35 5.11 13.48 -3.44
CA GLN A 35 4.62 14.64 -2.71
C GLN A 35 4.35 14.30 -1.25
N LEU A 36 5.01 15.04 -0.35
CA LEU A 36 4.74 14.98 1.08
C LEU A 36 3.81 16.12 1.48
N VAL A 37 2.75 15.79 2.23
CA VAL A 37 1.81 16.76 2.81
C VAL A 37 1.70 16.53 4.31
N SER A 38 1.62 17.62 5.07
CA SER A 38 1.35 17.56 6.52
C SER A 38 -0.12 17.85 6.77
N VAL A 39 -0.77 17.04 7.60
CA VAL A 39 -2.18 17.18 7.96
C VAL A 39 -2.31 17.14 9.47
N GLU A 40 -2.94 18.16 10.04
CA GLU A 40 -3.26 18.23 11.46
C GLU A 40 -4.78 18.12 11.66
N GLY A 41 -5.20 17.29 12.61
CA GLY A 41 -6.61 17.00 12.86
C GLY A 41 -6.81 16.02 14.01
N VAL A 42 -8.06 15.90 14.45
CA VAL A 42 -8.46 14.93 15.47
C VAL A 42 -8.82 13.61 14.78
N VAL A 43 -8.25 12.49 15.20
CA VAL A 43 -8.64 11.16 14.68
C VAL A 43 -10.09 10.86 15.08
N THR A 44 -10.95 10.59 14.10
CA THR A 44 -12.36 10.26 14.33
C THR A 44 -12.68 8.80 14.04
N LYS A 45 -11.89 8.14 13.19
CA LYS A 45 -12.07 6.73 12.85
C LYS A 45 -10.74 6.11 12.44
N VAL A 46 -10.52 4.87 12.87
CA VAL A 46 -9.44 4.02 12.39
C VAL A 46 -10.05 2.74 11.84
N GLU A 47 -9.72 2.41 10.59
CA GLU A 47 -10.15 1.18 9.95
C GLU A 47 -8.93 0.31 9.69
N TRP A 48 -8.88 -0.83 10.38
CA TRP A 48 -7.75 -1.74 10.31
C TRP A 48 -8.00 -2.85 9.30
N ARG A 49 -7.17 -2.93 8.27
CA ARG A 49 -7.11 -4.05 7.32
C ARG A 49 -5.65 -4.39 7.07
N ASN A 50 -5.26 -5.65 7.08
CA ASN A 50 -3.88 -6.03 6.76
C ASN A 50 -3.71 -6.08 5.23
N PRO A 51 -2.66 -5.46 4.62
CA PRO A 51 -1.52 -4.75 5.23
C PRO A 51 -1.68 -3.22 5.32
N HIS A 52 -2.86 -2.68 5.02
CA HIS A 52 -3.10 -1.24 4.93
C HIS A 52 -4.25 -0.76 5.83
N MET A 53 -3.97 0.21 6.69
CA MET A 53 -4.96 0.87 7.53
C MET A 53 -5.43 2.20 6.92
N TRP A 54 -6.65 2.59 7.28
CA TRP A 54 -7.22 3.90 6.96
C TRP A 54 -7.44 4.72 8.23
N VAL A 55 -7.06 5.99 8.21
CA VAL A 55 -7.28 6.92 9.34
C VAL A 55 -8.06 8.11 8.84
N THR A 56 -9.22 8.35 9.44
CA THR A 56 -10.04 9.52 9.16
C THR A 56 -9.78 10.57 10.23
N LEU A 57 -9.44 11.79 9.79
CA LEU A 57 -9.24 12.94 10.64
C LEU A 57 -10.40 13.92 10.48
N ALA A 58 -10.93 14.44 11.58
CA ALA A 58 -11.64 15.71 11.57
C ALA A 58 -10.58 16.82 11.43
N SER A 59 -10.65 17.55 10.32
CA SER A 59 -9.74 18.65 10.05
C SER A 59 -9.82 19.70 11.17
N LEU A 60 -8.67 20.00 11.77
CA LEU A 60 -8.50 21.12 12.69
C LEU A 60 -8.05 22.37 11.95
N ILE A 61 -8.22 22.46 10.61
CA ILE A 61 -8.07 23.72 9.91
C ILE A 61 -9.23 24.62 10.37
N LEU A 62 -9.01 25.26 11.51
CA LEU A 62 -9.57 26.55 11.84
C LEU A 62 -9.12 27.48 10.72
N HIS A 63 -9.99 27.67 9.73
CA HIS A 63 -10.15 28.89 8.97
C HIS A 63 -8.90 29.79 8.88
N ALA A 64 -7.87 29.36 8.16
CA ALA A 64 -6.96 30.32 7.54
C ALA A 64 -7.64 30.80 6.25
N THR A 65 -8.38 31.91 6.36
CA THR A 65 -8.93 32.73 5.27
C THR A 65 -10.03 32.14 4.38
N SER A 66 -11.28 32.26 4.84
CA SER A 66 -12.41 32.67 3.97
C SER A 66 -13.45 33.37 4.85
N PRO A 67 -13.75 34.67 4.67
CA PRO A 67 -14.63 35.46 5.55
C PRO A 67 -16.12 35.05 5.52
N ASN A 68 -16.45 33.90 4.93
CA ASN A 68 -17.80 33.52 4.52
C ASN A 68 -18.21 32.10 4.98
N GLY A 69 -17.62 31.58 6.06
CA GLY A 69 -18.24 30.55 6.90
C GLY A 69 -18.55 29.20 6.27
N ARG A 70 -18.00 28.88 5.10
CA ARG A 70 -18.22 27.58 4.45
C ARG A 70 -17.28 26.53 5.04
N ARG A 71 -17.86 25.55 5.74
CA ARG A 71 -17.17 24.33 6.18
C ARG A 71 -16.82 23.49 4.96
N SER A 72 -15.54 23.25 4.69
CA SER A 72 -15.09 22.26 3.71
C SER A 72 -14.69 20.98 4.43
N SER A 73 -15.44 19.89 4.20
CA SER A 73 -15.04 18.54 4.61
C SER A 73 -14.16 17.93 3.52
N TRP A 74 -12.89 17.66 3.84
CA TRP A 74 -12.01 16.89 2.97
C TRP A 74 -12.14 15.41 3.34
N ALA A 75 -12.62 14.60 2.41
CA ALA A 75 -12.60 13.14 2.51
C ALA A 75 -11.60 12.63 1.47
N TRP A 76 -10.50 12.07 1.94
CA TRP A 76 -9.62 11.27 1.10
C TRP A 76 -10.30 9.90 0.91
N LYS A 77 -10.25 9.34 -0.30
CA LYS A 77 -10.74 7.98 -0.60
C LYS A 77 -9.56 7.09 -0.84
#